data_AF-A0A8H4RIP5-F1
#
_entry.id   AF-A0A8H4RIP5-F1
#
_cell.length_a   1.000
_cell.length_b   1.000
_cell.length_c   1.000
_cell.angle_alpha   90.00
_cell.angle_beta   90.00
_cell.angle_gamma   90.00
#
_symmetry.space_group_name_H-M   'P 1'
#
loop_
_entity.id
_entity.type
_entity.pdbx_description
1 polymer ?
#
loop_
_entity_poly.entity_id
_entity_poly.type
_entity_poly.pdbx_seq_one_letter_code
_entity_poly.pdbx_strand_id
1 'polypeptide(L)'
;MRGYGGKTQHWNYDLESFTLMAGLAAMTKKIKLFASNPVLALPPAIVARMASTIDSIAPGLFGVNIVTRWQTAEYDQMGLWPGPDYFGLSPMSSAEIKLIAAGQSGPGTKFAPKYCDYNFTSGSGVNQPIAFREANSRLAEAAKTEGRDVGAFLLFIIIADETDEAAHAKYKLCNKGTDLEAQAWMRNQSGKDVKADTFSTAQRMVNMSTNCNGSMSTLIGSWASVASIMGELAT
;
A
#
# COMPACT_ATOMS: atom_id res chain seq x y z
N MET A 1 15.95 8.00 -3.26
CA MET A 1 15.81 7.98 -1.78
C MET A 1 16.79 6.94 -1.23
N ARG A 2 17.22 7.03 0.03
CA ARG A 2 17.95 5.91 0.65
C ARG A 2 17.00 4.74 0.88
N GLY A 3 17.25 3.61 0.22
CA GLY A 3 16.55 2.36 0.44
C GLY A 3 17.07 1.61 1.67
N TYR A 4 16.81 0.31 1.72
CA TYR A 4 16.95 -0.50 2.93
C TYR A 4 18.32 -1.20 3.05
N GLY A 5 19.24 -0.85 2.16
CA GLY A 5 20.56 -1.48 2.11
C GLY A 5 20.48 -2.94 1.67
N GLY A 6 21.32 -3.78 2.29
CA GLY A 6 21.46 -5.18 1.92
C GLY A 6 22.13 -5.40 0.56
N LYS A 7 22.47 -6.66 0.29
CA LYS A 7 23.12 -7.08 -0.97
C LYS A 7 22.26 -6.80 -2.20
N THR A 8 20.94 -6.82 -2.05
CA THR A 8 19.98 -6.58 -3.14
C THR A 8 19.70 -5.11 -3.37
N GLN A 9 20.17 -4.21 -2.50
CA GLN A 9 19.93 -2.77 -2.59
C GLN A 9 18.43 -2.46 -2.67
N HIS A 10 17.63 -3.17 -1.87
CA HIS A 10 16.18 -3.09 -1.93
C HIS A 10 15.69 -1.65 -1.69
N TRP A 11 14.91 -1.11 -2.63
CA TRP A 11 14.39 0.27 -2.65
C TRP A 11 15.44 1.38 -2.66
N ASN A 12 16.68 1.07 -3.07
CA ASN A 12 17.66 2.11 -3.37
C ASN A 12 17.34 2.85 -4.68
N TYR A 13 16.60 2.20 -5.58
CA TYR A 13 16.24 2.73 -6.90
C TYR A 13 14.73 2.69 -7.07
N ASP A 14 14.11 3.87 -7.06
CA ASP A 14 12.67 4.04 -7.24
C ASP A 14 12.37 5.25 -8.12
N LEU A 15 11.32 5.16 -8.92
CA LEU A 15 10.79 6.26 -9.74
C LEU A 15 9.84 7.13 -8.91
N GLU A 16 9.61 8.37 -9.37
CA GLU A 16 8.62 9.26 -8.76
C GLU A 16 7.20 8.95 -9.28
N SER A 17 6.22 8.92 -8.38
CA SER A 17 4.89 8.35 -8.66
C SER A 17 4.06 9.19 -9.65
N PHE A 18 3.99 10.51 -9.50
CA PHE A 18 3.16 11.36 -10.36
C PHE A 18 3.70 11.43 -11.79
N THR A 19 5.01 11.58 -11.95
CA THR A 19 5.68 11.62 -13.26
C THR A 19 5.58 10.29 -13.99
N LEU A 20 5.76 9.16 -13.29
CA LEU A 20 5.53 7.83 -13.86
C LEU A 20 4.07 7.67 -14.31
N MET A 21 3.11 8.03 -13.46
CA MET A 21 1.68 7.91 -13.80
C MET A 21 1.29 8.83 -14.95
N ALA A 22 1.87 10.03 -15.07
CA ALA A 22 1.65 10.92 -16.21
C ALA A 22 2.11 10.28 -17.53
N GLY A 23 3.30 9.64 -17.53
CA GLY A 23 3.81 8.90 -18.69
C GLY A 23 2.92 7.71 -19.07
N LEU A 24 2.45 6.94 -18.09
CA LEU A 24 1.53 5.83 -18.32
C LEU A 24 0.14 6.30 -18.79
N ALA A 25 -0.35 7.43 -18.26
CA ALA A 25 -1.63 8.02 -18.65
C ALA A 25 -1.66 8.37 -20.15
N ALA A 26 -0.56 8.92 -20.68
CA ALA A 26 -0.45 9.23 -22.10
C ALA A 26 -0.58 7.99 -23.01
N MET A 27 -0.14 6.83 -22.50
CA MET A 27 -0.06 5.56 -23.25
C MET A 27 -1.24 4.62 -23.00
N THR A 28 -2.23 5.02 -22.19
CA THR A 28 -3.36 4.16 -21.81
C THR A 28 -4.70 4.83 -22.13
N LYS A 29 -5.76 4.01 -22.24
CA LYS A 29 -7.10 4.46 -22.65
C LYS A 29 -8.25 3.88 -21.81
N LYS A 30 -7.96 2.95 -20.91
CA LYS A 30 -8.99 2.18 -20.17
C LYS A 30 -8.64 1.93 -18.71
N ILE A 31 -7.40 1.57 -18.42
CA ILE A 31 -6.97 1.27 -17.05
C ILE A 31 -6.96 2.55 -16.20
N LYS A 32 -7.48 2.46 -14.97
CA LYS A 32 -7.37 3.55 -14.00
C LYS A 32 -5.95 3.59 -13.41
N LEU A 33 -5.43 4.79 -13.21
CA LEU A 33 -4.10 5.04 -12.70
C LEU A 33 -4.19 5.82 -11.40
N PHE A 34 -3.38 5.42 -10.41
CA PHE A 34 -3.35 6.08 -9.11
C PHE A 34 -1.90 6.42 -8.74
N ALA A 35 -1.62 7.71 -8.53
CA ALA A 35 -0.34 8.15 -7.99
C ALA A 35 -0.40 8.22 -6.46
N SER A 36 0.66 7.79 -5.78
CA SER A 36 0.77 7.89 -4.33
C SER A 36 1.35 9.24 -3.91
N ASN A 37 0.62 9.96 -3.07
CA ASN A 37 0.99 11.26 -2.53
C ASN A 37 1.47 11.16 -1.08
N PRO A 38 2.80 11.25 -0.81
CA PRO A 38 3.32 11.48 0.53
C PRO A 38 3.02 12.91 0.97
N VAL A 39 2.02 13.10 1.84
CA VAL A 39 1.47 14.43 2.20
C VAL A 39 2.48 15.41 2.80
N LEU A 40 3.60 14.93 3.35
CA LEU A 40 4.66 15.79 3.88
C LEU A 40 5.63 16.30 2.81
N ALA A 41 5.71 15.65 1.64
CA ALA A 41 6.69 16.02 0.61
C ALA A 41 6.13 16.96 -0.46
N LEU A 42 4.81 17.04 -0.62
CA LEU A 42 4.15 17.78 -1.69
C LEU A 42 3.03 18.67 -1.13
N PRO A 43 3.07 20.00 -1.37
CA PRO A 43 1.98 20.89 -0.99
C PRO A 43 0.66 20.48 -1.68
N PRO A 44 -0.50 20.54 -0.98
CA PRO A 44 -1.79 20.09 -1.52
C PRO A 44 -2.18 20.76 -2.84
N ALA A 45 -1.90 22.06 -2.98
CA ALA A 45 -2.20 22.80 -4.22
C ALA A 45 -1.38 22.29 -5.42
N ILE A 46 -0.15 21.83 -5.19
CA ILE A 46 0.69 21.24 -6.25
C ILE A 46 0.15 19.86 -6.62
N VAL A 47 -0.23 19.05 -5.63
CA VAL A 47 -0.86 17.74 -5.86
C VAL A 47 -2.15 17.89 -6.67
N ALA A 48 -3.01 18.84 -6.31
CA ALA A 48 -4.25 19.13 -7.03
C ALA A 48 -3.99 19.55 -8.48
N ARG A 49 -2.98 20.39 -8.71
CA ARG A 49 -2.57 20.80 -10.06
C ARG A 49 -2.05 19.60 -10.86
N MET A 50 -1.15 18.79 -10.30
CA MET A 50 -0.64 17.58 -10.96
C MET A 50 -1.77 16.61 -11.31
N ALA A 51 -2.70 16.39 -10.38
CA ALA A 51 -3.86 15.53 -10.63
C ALA A 51 -4.75 16.06 -11.76
N SER A 52 -5.02 17.37 -11.78
CA SER A 52 -5.79 18.00 -12.87
C SER A 52 -5.06 17.91 -14.22
N THR A 53 -3.73 18.03 -14.22
CA THR A 53 -2.91 17.85 -15.43
C THR A 53 -2.99 16.41 -15.94
N ILE A 54 -2.87 15.41 -15.07
CA ILE A 54 -2.91 14.00 -15.48
C ILE A 54 -4.32 13.60 -15.92
N ASP A 55 -5.36 14.11 -15.26
CA ASP A 55 -6.74 13.95 -15.73
C ASP A 55 -6.93 14.57 -17.12
N SER A 56 -6.33 15.73 -17.40
CA SER A 56 -6.37 16.31 -18.75
C SER A 56 -5.66 15.43 -19.81
N ILE A 57 -4.63 14.66 -19.42
CA ILE A 57 -3.95 13.69 -20.30
C ILE A 57 -4.82 12.44 -20.53
N ALA A 58 -5.49 11.96 -19.48
CA ALA A 58 -6.32 10.77 -19.49
C ALA A 58 -7.65 10.99 -18.72
N PRO A 59 -8.64 11.65 -19.34
CA PRO A 59 -9.85 12.10 -18.66
C PRO A 59 -10.60 10.98 -17.94
N GLY A 60 -10.84 11.15 -16.64
CA GLY A 60 -11.58 10.23 -15.79
C GLY A 60 -10.82 8.95 -15.41
N LEU A 61 -9.56 8.79 -15.81
CA LEU A 61 -8.76 7.61 -15.51
C LEU A 61 -7.82 7.79 -14.31
N PHE A 62 -7.65 9.01 -13.80
CA PHE A 62 -6.67 9.30 -12.75
C PHE A 62 -7.28 9.46 -11.36
N GLY A 63 -6.56 8.98 -10.35
CA GLY A 63 -6.85 9.21 -8.94
C GLY A 63 -5.60 9.36 -8.10
N VAL A 64 -5.77 9.69 -6.81
CA VAL A 64 -4.66 9.92 -5.87
C VAL A 64 -4.79 8.99 -4.67
N ASN A 65 -3.72 8.25 -4.39
CA ASN A 65 -3.55 7.52 -3.14
C ASN A 65 -2.90 8.43 -2.09
N ILE A 66 -3.64 8.83 -1.06
CA ILE A 66 -3.14 9.72 -0.01
C ILE A 66 -2.50 8.91 1.10
N VAL A 67 -1.22 9.16 1.36
CA VAL A 67 -0.46 8.47 2.41
C VAL A 67 0.24 9.45 3.33
N THR A 68 0.06 9.27 4.64
CA THR A 68 0.83 9.99 5.67
C THR A 68 2.25 9.46 5.81
N ARG A 69 2.49 8.23 5.32
CA ARG A 69 3.66 7.39 5.54
C ARG A 69 3.98 7.19 7.03
N TRP A 70 4.91 6.28 7.30
CA TRP A 70 5.30 5.87 8.65
C TRP A 70 6.82 5.88 8.85
N GLN A 71 7.61 5.93 7.78
CA GLN A 71 9.05 5.81 7.86
C GLN A 71 9.73 7.17 7.98
N THR A 72 10.11 7.54 9.21
CA THR A 72 10.77 8.81 9.52
C THR A 72 12.04 9.08 8.69
N ALA A 73 12.86 8.05 8.45
CA ALA A 73 14.12 8.17 7.71
C ALA A 73 13.93 8.72 6.28
N GLU A 74 12.76 8.52 5.66
CA GLU A 74 12.47 9.03 4.33
C GLU A 74 12.37 10.56 4.29
N TYR A 75 11.85 11.16 5.36
CA TYR A 75 11.65 12.61 5.46
C TYR A 75 12.83 13.31 6.14
N ASP A 76 13.44 12.66 7.13
CA ASP A 76 14.58 13.20 7.87
C ASP A 76 15.78 13.47 6.95
N GLN A 77 16.03 12.59 5.97
CA GLN A 77 17.10 12.80 4.97
C GLN A 77 16.91 14.07 4.11
N MET A 78 15.69 14.63 4.07
CA MET A 78 15.34 15.86 3.35
C MET A 78 15.06 17.03 4.31
N GLY A 79 15.19 16.82 5.63
CA GLY A 79 14.82 17.82 6.65
C GLY A 79 13.32 18.10 6.73
N LEU A 80 12.47 17.20 6.24
CA LEU A 80 11.01 17.38 6.18
C LEU A 80 10.28 16.74 7.36
N TRP A 81 10.98 16.04 8.26
CA TRP A 81 10.33 15.37 9.39
C TRP A 81 9.86 16.39 10.44
N PRO A 82 8.55 16.51 10.70
CA PRO A 82 8.01 17.55 11.58
C PRO A 82 8.07 17.19 13.07
N GLY A 83 8.63 16.02 13.42
CA GLY A 83 8.69 15.52 14.79
C GLY A 83 7.54 14.57 15.16
N PRO A 84 7.63 13.90 16.32
CA PRO A 84 6.74 12.81 16.73
C PRO A 84 5.33 13.24 17.17
N ASP A 85 5.10 14.55 17.36
CA ASP A 85 3.83 15.10 17.83
C ASP A 85 3.03 15.81 16.72
N TYR A 86 3.52 15.76 15.47
CA TYR A 86 2.85 16.39 14.34
C TYR A 86 1.66 15.55 13.85
N PHE A 87 0.45 16.10 14.00
CA PHE A 87 -0.78 15.64 13.36
C PHE A 87 -1.38 16.78 12.52
N GLY A 88 -0.83 17.01 11.33
CA GLY A 88 -1.35 18.01 10.40
C GLY A 88 -1.90 17.37 9.13
N LEU A 89 -3.20 17.53 8.88
CA LEU A 89 -3.79 17.36 7.55
C LEU A 89 -4.20 18.76 7.07
N SER A 90 -3.59 19.21 5.98
CA SER A 90 -3.95 20.47 5.31
C SER A 90 -5.20 20.25 4.44
N PRO A 91 -6.10 21.24 4.30
CA PRO A 91 -7.33 21.09 3.52
C PRO A 91 -7.06 20.70 2.06
N MET A 92 -7.96 19.87 1.52
CA MET A 92 -7.87 19.31 0.17
C MET A 92 -8.66 20.14 -0.87
N SER A 93 -8.23 20.01 -2.13
CA SER A 93 -8.83 20.65 -3.32
C SER A 93 -10.27 20.22 -3.57
N SER A 94 -11.06 21.06 -4.24
CA SER A 94 -12.48 20.87 -4.57
C SER A 94 -12.76 20.15 -5.90
N ALA A 95 -11.74 19.69 -6.62
CA ALA A 95 -11.94 18.90 -7.84
C ALA A 95 -12.32 17.45 -7.51
N GLU A 96 -13.32 16.90 -8.20
CA GLU A 96 -13.78 15.52 -8.03
C GLU A 96 -12.73 14.53 -8.59
N ILE A 97 -11.71 14.25 -7.80
CA ILE A 97 -10.65 13.27 -8.09
C ILE A 97 -10.88 12.07 -7.19
N LYS A 98 -10.79 10.86 -7.74
CA LYS A 98 -10.90 9.64 -6.94
C LYS A 98 -9.78 9.56 -5.92
N LEU A 99 -10.16 9.50 -4.65
CA LEU A 99 -9.23 9.42 -3.53
C LEU A 99 -9.24 8.01 -2.97
N ILE A 100 -8.05 7.44 -2.83
CA ILE A 100 -7.85 6.19 -2.11
C ILE A 100 -6.86 6.42 -0.98
N ALA A 101 -6.98 5.62 0.07
CA ALA A 101 -6.02 5.59 1.17
C ALA A 101 -5.60 4.14 1.46
N ALA A 102 -4.65 3.97 2.37
CA ALA A 102 -4.16 2.66 2.81
C ALA A 102 -4.12 2.57 4.35
N GLY A 103 -5.12 3.13 5.01
CA GLY A 103 -5.19 3.20 6.46
C GLY A 103 -5.57 1.86 7.09
N GLN A 104 -4.68 1.30 7.91
CA GLN A 104 -4.94 0.05 8.66
C GLN A 104 -5.02 0.25 10.18
N SER A 105 -4.46 1.35 10.69
CA SER A 105 -4.54 1.72 12.11
C SER A 105 -5.94 2.22 12.50
N GLY A 106 -6.21 2.34 13.80
CA GLY A 106 -7.46 2.96 14.29
C GLY A 106 -7.77 4.32 13.65
N PRO A 107 -6.84 5.29 13.64
CA PRO A 107 -7.04 6.56 12.92
C PRO A 107 -7.15 6.39 11.39
N GLY A 108 -6.33 5.53 10.80
CA GLY A 108 -6.32 5.32 9.34
C GLY A 108 -7.62 4.72 8.81
N THR A 109 -8.20 3.77 9.55
CA THR A 109 -9.49 3.14 9.20
C THR A 109 -10.68 4.10 9.35
N LYS A 110 -10.54 5.22 10.05
CA LYS A 110 -11.56 6.30 10.12
C LYS A 110 -11.35 7.38 9.05
N PHE A 111 -10.12 7.56 8.56
CA PHE A 111 -9.81 8.56 7.54
C PHE A 111 -10.49 8.24 6.20
N ALA A 112 -10.34 7.01 5.71
CA ALA A 112 -10.89 6.63 4.41
C ALA A 112 -12.43 6.72 4.33
N PRO A 113 -13.19 6.24 5.34
CA PRO A 113 -14.63 6.47 5.47
C PRO A 113 -15.08 7.92 5.32
N LYS A 114 -14.26 8.87 5.77
CA LYS A 114 -14.61 10.29 5.74
C LYS A 114 -14.24 10.98 4.43
N TYR A 115 -13.15 10.58 3.78
CA TYR A 115 -12.55 11.36 2.68
C TYR A 115 -12.24 10.59 1.40
N CYS A 116 -12.26 9.26 1.42
CA CYS A 116 -11.82 8.44 0.28
C CYS A 116 -12.97 7.62 -0.31
N ASP A 117 -12.87 7.29 -1.59
CA ASP A 117 -13.78 6.35 -2.27
C ASP A 117 -13.47 4.89 -1.90
N TYR A 118 -12.18 4.58 -1.69
CA TYR A 118 -11.71 3.24 -1.35
C TYR A 118 -10.56 3.27 -0.36
N ASN A 119 -10.35 2.14 0.33
CA ASN A 119 -9.20 1.92 1.19
C ASN A 119 -8.48 0.63 0.81
N PHE A 120 -7.16 0.67 0.62
CA PHE A 120 -6.36 -0.53 0.50
C PHE A 120 -6.27 -1.23 1.86
N THR A 121 -6.52 -2.53 1.81
CA THR A 121 -6.36 -3.44 2.93
C THR A 121 -5.66 -4.72 2.49
N SER A 122 -5.25 -5.52 3.45
CA SER A 122 -4.56 -6.77 3.15
C SER A 122 -4.70 -7.72 4.31
N GLY A 123 -4.81 -9.01 4.02
CA GLY A 123 -4.59 -10.05 5.02
C GLY A 123 -3.10 -10.31 5.28
N SER A 124 -2.82 -11.48 5.83
CA SER A 124 -1.49 -12.02 6.00
C SER A 124 -1.49 -13.52 5.75
N GLY A 125 -0.31 -14.10 5.55
CA GLY A 125 -0.15 -15.54 5.39
C GLY A 125 -0.29 -16.04 3.94
N VAL A 126 -0.07 -17.35 3.79
CA VAL A 126 -0.05 -18.05 2.50
C VAL A 126 -1.34 -18.86 2.35
N ASN A 127 -2.05 -18.65 1.24
CA ASN A 127 -3.34 -19.31 0.92
C ASN A 127 -4.36 -19.18 2.06
N GLN A 128 -4.39 -18.02 2.72
CA GLN A 128 -5.38 -17.65 3.73
C GLN A 128 -6.27 -16.53 3.18
N PRO A 129 -7.12 -16.82 2.18
CA PRO A 129 -7.84 -15.78 1.43
C PRO A 129 -8.69 -14.87 2.32
N ILE A 130 -9.28 -15.41 3.39
CA ILE A 130 -10.22 -14.67 4.24
C ILE A 130 -9.56 -13.95 5.44
N ALA A 131 -8.23 -14.00 5.57
CA ALA A 131 -7.51 -13.41 6.70
C ALA A 131 -7.64 -11.87 6.80
N PHE A 132 -8.16 -11.21 5.77
CA PHE A 132 -8.43 -9.77 5.78
C PHE A 132 -9.75 -9.39 6.50
N ARG A 133 -10.66 -10.35 6.74
CA ARG A 133 -12.06 -10.06 7.12
C ARG A 133 -12.16 -9.22 8.40
N GLU A 134 -11.34 -9.51 9.40
CA GLU A 134 -11.31 -8.72 10.64
C GLU A 134 -10.85 -7.28 10.42
N ALA A 135 -9.79 -7.07 9.63
CA ALA A 135 -9.33 -5.72 9.30
C ALA A 135 -10.39 -4.95 8.49
N ASN A 136 -11.07 -5.62 7.56
CA ASN A 136 -12.11 -5.01 6.73
C ASN A 136 -13.40 -4.71 7.51
N SER A 137 -13.76 -5.50 8.52
CA SER A 137 -14.97 -5.23 9.32
C SER A 137 -14.84 -3.89 10.05
N ARG A 138 -13.64 -3.53 10.50
CA ARG A 138 -13.35 -2.21 11.11
C ARG A 138 -13.55 -1.06 10.14
N LEU A 139 -13.10 -1.21 8.89
CA LEU A 139 -13.33 -0.21 7.84
C LEU A 139 -14.82 -0.10 7.52
N ALA A 140 -15.52 -1.23 7.35
CA ALA A 140 -16.94 -1.27 7.03
C ALA A 140 -17.78 -0.61 8.14
N GLU A 141 -17.45 -0.85 9.41
CA GLU A 141 -18.15 -0.24 10.53
C GLU A 141 -17.93 1.28 10.61
N ALA A 142 -16.70 1.72 10.35
CA ALA A 142 -16.40 3.15 10.26
C ALA A 142 -17.10 3.81 9.06
N ALA A 143 -17.20 3.12 7.91
CA ALA A 143 -17.94 3.59 6.73
C ALA A 143 -19.44 3.76 7.01
N LYS A 144 -20.06 2.81 7.73
CA LYS A 144 -21.46 2.93 8.17
C LYS A 144 -21.69 4.14 9.07
N THR A 145 -20.76 4.41 9.99
CA THR A 145 -20.85 5.56 10.91
C THR A 145 -20.85 6.89 10.15
N GLU A 146 -20.07 6.99 9.08
CA GLU A 146 -20.01 8.18 8.21
C GLU A 146 -21.12 8.22 7.15
N GLY A 147 -21.96 7.18 7.05
CA GLY A 147 -23.01 7.08 6.04
C GLY A 147 -22.49 7.02 4.60
N ARG A 148 -21.24 6.54 4.39
CA ARG A 148 -20.60 6.45 3.07
C ARG A 148 -20.36 5.01 2.68
N ASP A 149 -20.48 4.74 1.37
CA ASP A 149 -20.03 3.47 0.79
C ASP A 149 -18.54 3.60 0.45
N VAL A 150 -17.70 2.85 1.16
CA VAL A 150 -16.23 2.85 0.98
C VAL A 150 -15.76 1.42 0.79
N GLY A 151 -15.36 1.10 -0.44
CA GLY A 151 -14.89 -0.24 -0.79
C GLY A 151 -13.46 -0.51 -0.30
N ALA A 152 -13.13 -1.80 -0.15
CA ALA A 152 -11.79 -2.24 0.20
C ALA A 152 -11.09 -2.87 -1.03
N PHE A 153 -9.86 -2.44 -1.31
CA PHE A 153 -8.99 -3.12 -2.27
C PHE A 153 -8.00 -4.02 -1.54
N LEU A 154 -8.00 -5.31 -1.83
CA LEU A 154 -7.13 -6.28 -1.19
C LEU A 154 -5.80 -6.43 -1.94
N LEU A 155 -4.69 -6.28 -1.22
CA LEU A 155 -3.35 -6.56 -1.74
C LEU A 155 -2.95 -8.02 -1.51
N PHE A 156 -2.62 -8.72 -2.60
CA PHE A 156 -2.05 -10.06 -2.60
C PHE A 156 -0.81 -10.14 -3.50
N ILE A 157 0.12 -11.00 -3.13
CA ILE A 157 1.13 -11.53 -4.05
C ILE A 157 0.58 -12.81 -4.66
N ILE A 158 0.70 -12.97 -5.97
CA ILE A 158 0.31 -14.21 -6.66
C ILE A 158 1.57 -14.91 -7.17
N ILE A 159 1.78 -16.15 -6.74
CA ILE A 159 2.81 -17.06 -7.26
C ILE A 159 2.09 -18.25 -7.88
N ALA A 160 1.87 -18.17 -9.19
CA ALA A 160 1.16 -19.19 -9.93
C ALA A 160 2.06 -19.96 -10.91
N ASP A 161 1.68 -21.20 -11.20
CA ASP A 161 2.33 -22.05 -12.19
C ASP A 161 1.37 -23.09 -12.76
N GLU A 162 1.85 -23.99 -13.62
CA GLU A 162 1.05 -25.06 -14.21
C GLU A 162 0.53 -26.06 -13.16
N THR A 163 1.31 -26.31 -12.11
CA THR A 163 0.92 -27.17 -10.98
C THR A 163 1.18 -26.48 -9.64
N ASP A 164 0.49 -26.95 -8.59
CA ASP A 164 0.70 -26.46 -7.22
C ASP A 164 2.17 -26.65 -6.78
N GLU A 165 2.76 -27.80 -7.11
CA GLU A 165 4.14 -28.13 -6.76
C GLU A 165 5.14 -27.15 -7.39
N ALA A 166 4.93 -26.80 -8.67
CA ALA A 166 5.79 -25.89 -9.40
C ALA A 166 5.70 -24.45 -8.83
N ALA A 167 4.49 -23.99 -8.50
CA ALA A 167 4.28 -22.71 -7.82
C ALA A 167 4.95 -22.66 -6.44
N HIS A 168 4.80 -23.73 -5.64
CA HIS A 168 5.48 -23.84 -4.35
C HIS A 168 7.01 -23.95 -4.49
N ALA A 169 7.52 -24.57 -5.55
CA ALA A 169 8.95 -24.60 -5.84
C ALA A 169 9.50 -23.20 -6.13
N LYS A 170 8.78 -22.36 -6.91
CA LYS A 170 9.13 -20.94 -7.10
C LYS A 170 9.18 -20.19 -5.78
N TYR A 171 8.18 -20.36 -4.91
CA TYR A 171 8.17 -19.70 -3.60
C TYR A 171 9.33 -20.14 -2.71
N LYS A 172 9.67 -21.44 -2.69
CA LYS A 172 10.85 -21.96 -1.97
C LYS A 172 12.14 -21.35 -2.51
N LEU A 173 12.26 -21.20 -3.84
CA LEU A 173 13.41 -20.56 -4.47
C LEU A 173 13.53 -19.08 -4.06
N CYS A 174 12.44 -18.33 -4.09
CA CYS A 174 12.41 -16.94 -3.62
C CYS A 174 12.84 -16.84 -2.15
N ASN A 175 12.33 -17.73 -1.30
CA ASN A 175 12.69 -17.78 0.13
C ASN A 175 14.19 -18.07 0.35
N LYS A 176 14.80 -18.93 -0.48
CA LYS A 176 16.26 -19.17 -0.43
C LYS A 176 17.06 -17.91 -0.75
N GLY A 177 16.52 -17.03 -1.60
CA GLY A 177 17.13 -15.77 -2.00
C GLY A 177 16.92 -14.61 -1.03
N THR A 178 16.21 -14.80 0.10
CA THR A 178 15.82 -13.72 1.01
C THR A 178 17.03 -12.87 1.45
N ASP A 179 16.91 -11.55 1.28
CA ASP A 179 17.89 -10.60 1.78
C ASP A 179 17.62 -10.29 3.25
N LEU A 180 18.25 -11.07 4.12
CA LEU A 180 18.08 -10.96 5.57
C LEU A 180 18.59 -9.65 6.14
N GLU A 181 19.58 -9.03 5.50
CA GLU A 181 20.14 -7.75 5.94
C GLU A 181 19.14 -6.62 5.67
N ALA A 182 18.57 -6.56 4.47
CA ALA A 182 17.50 -5.61 4.15
C ALA A 182 16.29 -5.79 5.07
N GLN A 183 15.92 -7.04 5.41
CA GLN A 183 14.82 -7.29 6.37
C GLN A 183 15.14 -6.88 7.79
N ALA A 184 16.38 -7.07 8.25
CA ALA A 184 16.80 -6.60 9.56
C ALA A 184 16.73 -5.07 9.63
N TRP A 185 17.16 -4.39 8.56
CA TRP A 185 17.07 -2.93 8.46
C TRP A 185 15.62 -2.44 8.49
N MET A 186 14.72 -3.06 7.71
CA MET A 186 13.29 -2.74 7.70
C MET A 186 12.66 -2.88 9.08
N ARG A 187 12.91 -4.01 9.77
CA ARG A 187 12.43 -4.25 11.13
C ARG A 187 12.93 -3.18 12.09
N ASN A 188 14.21 -2.83 12.00
CA ASN A 188 14.81 -1.80 12.84
C ASN A 188 14.17 -0.43 12.63
N GLN A 189 13.98 0.02 11.38
CA GLN A 189 13.34 1.32 11.13
C GLN A 189 11.88 1.33 11.57
N SER A 190 11.16 0.24 11.33
CA SER A 190 9.75 0.12 11.73
C SER A 190 9.58 0.15 13.24
N GLY A 191 10.53 -0.44 13.97
CA GLY A 191 10.54 -0.43 15.44
C GLY A 191 10.81 0.94 16.08
N LYS A 192 11.18 1.97 15.30
CA LYS A 192 11.35 3.33 15.82
C LYS A 192 10.02 4.03 16.11
N ASP A 193 8.93 3.59 15.48
CA ASP A 193 7.58 4.08 15.80
C ASP A 193 6.99 3.30 16.98
N VAL A 194 7.38 3.71 18.20
CA VAL A 194 6.93 3.08 19.45
C VAL A 194 5.47 3.37 19.81
N LYS A 195 4.81 4.30 19.10
CA LYS A 195 3.39 4.64 19.30
C LYS A 195 2.48 3.93 18.29
N ALA A 196 3.06 3.15 17.38
CA ALA A 196 2.33 2.47 16.32
C ALA A 196 1.33 1.44 16.88
N ASP A 197 0.06 1.60 16.50
CA ASP A 197 -1.02 0.65 16.78
C ASP A 197 -0.74 -0.74 16.17
N THR A 198 -1.27 -1.80 16.80
CA THR A 198 -1.05 -3.21 16.41
C THR A 198 -1.40 -3.50 14.95
N PHE A 199 -2.37 -2.79 14.36
CA PHE A 199 -2.79 -2.98 12.96
C PHE A 199 -2.07 -2.05 11.98
N SER A 200 -1.20 -1.15 12.47
CA SER A 200 -0.43 -0.24 11.62
C SER A 200 0.53 -1.00 10.70
N THR A 201 0.94 -0.34 9.61
CA THR A 201 1.95 -0.91 8.70
C THR A 201 3.29 -1.09 9.41
N ALA A 202 3.69 -0.14 10.27
CA ALA A 202 4.93 -0.24 11.03
C ALA A 202 4.97 -1.49 11.92
N GLN A 203 3.90 -1.76 12.70
CA GLN A 203 3.84 -2.97 13.53
C GLN A 203 3.85 -4.27 12.71
N ARG A 204 3.22 -4.26 11.53
CA ARG A 204 3.30 -5.42 10.62
C ARG A 204 4.71 -5.67 10.11
N MET A 205 5.47 -4.61 9.82
CA MET A 205 6.86 -4.72 9.37
C MET A 205 7.80 -5.17 10.49
N VAL A 206 7.57 -4.73 11.74
CA VAL A 206 8.29 -5.26 12.91
C VAL A 206 8.09 -6.77 13.06
N ASN A 207 6.85 -7.23 12.88
CA ASN A 207 6.45 -8.63 13.04
C ASN A 207 6.54 -9.46 11.75
N MET A 208 7.22 -8.95 10.71
CA MET A 208 7.35 -9.65 9.44
C MET A 208 8.10 -10.97 9.62
N SER A 209 7.66 -12.01 8.92
CA SER A 209 8.38 -13.29 8.94
C SER A 209 9.65 -13.23 8.09
N THR A 210 10.60 -14.10 8.42
CA THR A 210 11.85 -14.24 7.66
C THR A 210 11.63 -15.09 6.40
N ASN A 211 10.92 -14.54 5.42
CA ASN A 211 10.64 -15.12 4.10
C ASN A 211 10.67 -14.02 3.03
N CYS A 212 10.63 -14.35 1.74
CA CYS A 212 10.90 -13.39 0.67
C CYS A 212 9.90 -12.22 0.57
N ASN A 213 8.76 -12.31 1.25
CA ASN A 213 7.67 -11.33 1.19
C ASN A 213 7.22 -10.82 2.56
N GLY A 214 7.95 -11.12 3.64
CA GLY A 214 7.61 -10.65 4.99
C GLY A 214 6.26 -11.11 5.54
N SER A 215 5.69 -12.21 5.03
CA SER A 215 4.32 -12.66 5.34
C SER A 215 3.19 -11.75 4.85
N MET A 216 3.44 -10.97 3.80
CA MET A 216 2.36 -10.39 2.98
C MET A 216 1.40 -11.49 2.51
N SER A 217 0.11 -11.16 2.40
CA SER A 217 -0.89 -12.10 1.93
C SER A 217 -0.52 -12.62 0.54
N THR A 218 -0.38 -13.93 0.40
CA THR A 218 0.18 -14.56 -0.79
C THR A 218 -0.64 -15.76 -1.21
N LEU A 219 -1.02 -15.80 -2.49
CA LEU A 219 -1.71 -16.91 -3.11
C LEU A 219 -0.70 -17.71 -3.94
N ILE A 220 -0.57 -19.01 -3.64
CA ILE A 220 0.40 -19.92 -4.24
C ILE A 220 -0.32 -21.17 -4.70
N GLY A 221 -0.18 -21.51 -5.98
CA GLY A 221 -0.75 -22.74 -6.52
C GLY A 221 -0.78 -22.76 -8.04
N SER A 222 -1.43 -23.77 -8.60
CA SER A 222 -1.74 -23.83 -10.02
C SER A 222 -2.63 -22.65 -10.43
N TRP A 223 -2.73 -22.37 -11.73
CA TRP A 223 -3.68 -21.37 -12.24
C TRP A 223 -5.11 -21.61 -11.70
N ALA A 224 -5.56 -22.87 -11.69
CA ALA A 224 -6.88 -23.26 -11.21
C ALA A 224 -7.02 -23.08 -9.69
N SER A 225 -6.00 -23.46 -8.93
CA SER A 225 -5.99 -23.31 -7.46
C SER A 225 -6.07 -21.83 -7.07
N VAL A 226 -5.25 -20.97 -7.69
CA VAL A 226 -5.29 -19.53 -7.43
C VAL A 226 -6.64 -18.92 -7.83
N ALA A 227 -7.19 -19.30 -8.99
CA ALA A 227 -8.50 -18.83 -9.42
C ALA A 227 -9.62 -19.24 -8.44
N SER A 228 -9.58 -20.49 -7.95
CA SER A 228 -10.52 -20.98 -6.93
C SER A 228 -10.44 -20.16 -5.64
N ILE A 229 -9.23 -19.92 -5.15
CA ILE A 229 -8.99 -19.11 -3.95
C ILE A 229 -9.47 -17.67 -4.15
N MET A 230 -9.26 -17.08 -5.32
CA MET A 230 -9.78 -15.75 -5.64
C MET A 230 -11.31 -15.72 -5.72
N GLY A 231 -11.94 -16.82 -6.13
CA GLY A 231 -13.39 -16.98 -6.09
C GLY A 231 -13.96 -16.84 -4.67
N GLU A 232 -13.28 -17.38 -3.66
CA GLU A 232 -13.67 -17.25 -2.24
C GLU A 232 -13.56 -15.80 -1.72
N LEU A 233 -12.74 -14.95 -2.36
CA LEU A 233 -12.62 -13.54 -1.98
C LEU A 233 -13.83 -12.71 -2.42
N ALA A 234 -14.52 -13.15 -3.46
CA ALA A 234 -15.63 -12.42 -4.08
C ALA A 234 -16.99 -12.68 -3.39
N THR A 235 -17.02 -13.58 -2.38
CA THR A 235 -18.21 -13.97 -1.61
C THR A 235 -18.17 -13.41 -0.19
#